data_AF-A0A0U1QSD7-F1
#
_entry.id   AF-A0A0U1QSD7-F1
#
_cell.length_a   1.000
_cell.length_b   1.000
_cell.length_c   1.000
_cell.angle_alpha   90.00
_cell.angle_beta   90.00
_cell.angle_gamma   90.00
#
_symmetry.space_group_name_H-M   'P 1'
#
loop_
_entity.id
_entity.type
_entity.pdbx_description
1 polymer ?
#
loop_
_entity_poly.entity_id
_entity_poly.type
_entity_poly.pdbx_seq_one_letter_code
_entity_poly.pdbx_strand_id
1 'polypeptide(L)'
;MGFYGILLSAKKERKNRQGLSCFLFYLVPSRLTSAMLKFIDSLLLLFRSCFHRFAAFKWFVVLIIGLMIRSDCLGITSVIRDLSLNPKGYESMIHFFRSSAWSLGELRQQWLRVVLKFAPLKREAGAVILIGDGVKQAKEARYMPGVKKLFQESEDV
;
A
#
# COMPACT_ATOMS: atom_id res chain seq x y z
N MET A 1 -8.00 -16.94 26.52
CA MET A 1 -6.61 -16.44 26.43
C MET A 1 -5.99 -17.00 25.16
N GLY A 2 -5.87 -16.21 24.10
CA GLY A 2 -5.31 -16.65 22.82
C GLY A 2 -4.38 -15.57 22.28
N PHE A 3 -3.08 -15.86 22.28
CA PHE A 3 -2.06 -15.02 21.67
C PHE A 3 -2.07 -15.25 20.15
N TYR A 4 -2.45 -14.23 19.38
CA TYR A 4 -2.09 -14.15 17.96
C TYR A 4 -0.93 -13.17 17.83
N GLY A 5 0.26 -13.65 18.19
CA GLY A 5 1.50 -13.00 17.81
C GLY A 5 1.72 -13.26 16.32
N ILE A 6 1.79 -12.19 15.52
CA ILE A 6 2.36 -12.25 14.19
C ILE A 6 3.84 -12.57 14.38
N LEU A 7 4.16 -13.87 14.37
CA LEU A 7 5.53 -14.37 14.36
C LEU A 7 6.07 -14.18 12.94
N LEU A 8 6.47 -12.94 12.62
CA LEU A 8 7.50 -12.74 11.60
C LEU A 8 8.78 -13.31 12.20
N SER A 9 9.06 -14.57 11.86
CA SER A 9 10.32 -15.24 12.17
C SER A 9 11.46 -14.49 11.47
N ALA A 10 11.98 -13.46 12.12
CA ALA A 10 13.26 -12.86 11.79
C ALA A 10 14.33 -13.82 12.31
N LYS A 11 15.01 -14.48 11.37
CA LYS A 11 16.15 -15.36 11.62
C LYS A 11 17.19 -14.60 12.45
N LYS A 12 17.37 -15.04 13.70
CA LYS A 12 18.35 -14.52 14.65
C LYS A 12 19.76 -14.93 14.21
N GLU A 13 20.48 -14.05 13.54
CA GLU A 13 21.91 -14.22 13.26
C GLU A 13 22.71 -13.43 14.31
N ARG A 14 23.52 -14.15 15.11
CA ARG A 14 24.31 -13.60 16.22
C ARG A 14 25.60 -12.96 15.69
N LYS A 15 25.72 -11.65 15.98
CA LYS A 15 26.90 -10.94 16.52
C LYS A 15 28.14 -10.81 15.63
N ASN A 16 28.46 -9.57 15.21
CA ASN A 16 29.50 -8.73 15.82
C ASN A 16 29.90 -7.58 14.88
N ARG A 17 29.61 -6.32 15.25
CA ARG A 17 30.53 -5.16 15.23
C ARG A 17 29.77 -3.87 15.51
N GLN A 18 30.45 -3.05 16.30
CA GLN A 18 30.04 -1.77 16.85
C GLN A 18 29.89 -0.73 15.74
N GLY A 19 28.91 0.16 15.89
CA GLY A 19 28.71 1.32 15.03
C GLY A 19 27.49 2.09 15.53
N LEU A 20 27.73 3.16 16.28
CA LEU A 20 26.71 4.14 16.60
C LEU A 20 26.05 4.64 15.31
N SER A 21 24.73 4.60 15.23
CA SER A 21 23.97 5.69 14.62
C SER A 21 22.48 5.55 14.94
N CYS A 22 21.99 6.49 15.73
CA CYS A 22 20.68 7.13 15.59
C CYS A 22 19.55 6.24 15.00
N PHE A 23 19.02 5.31 15.80
CA PHE A 23 17.66 4.85 15.54
C PHE A 23 16.73 6.00 15.91
N LEU A 24 16.37 6.80 14.90
CA LEU A 24 15.15 7.59 14.91
C LEU A 24 14.04 6.61 15.33
N PHE A 25 13.60 6.72 16.58
CA PHE A 25 12.31 6.19 16.97
C PHE A 25 11.30 6.92 16.09
N TYR A 26 10.89 6.29 14.98
CA TYR A 26 9.66 6.67 14.33
C TYR A 26 8.60 6.50 15.40
N LEU A 27 8.16 7.64 15.93
CA LEU A 27 7.02 7.77 16.80
C LEU A 27 5.82 7.40 15.92
N VAL A 28 5.61 6.10 15.71
CA VAL A 28 4.31 5.59 15.27
C VAL A 28 3.36 6.18 16.29
N PRO A 29 2.45 7.09 15.91
CA PRO A 29 1.59 7.74 16.87
C PRO A 29 0.95 6.66 17.73
N SER A 30 1.08 6.78 19.04
CA SER A 30 0.56 5.85 20.06
C SER A 30 -0.98 5.73 20.06
N ARG A 31 -1.63 6.20 18.99
CA ARG A 31 -3.05 6.12 18.69
C ARG A 31 -3.41 5.15 17.56
N LEU A 32 -2.50 4.26 17.14
CA LEU A 32 -2.95 3.01 16.51
C LEU A 32 -3.47 2.09 17.61
N THR A 33 -4.60 2.48 18.22
CA THR A 33 -5.29 1.69 19.23
C THR A 33 -5.58 0.33 18.60
N SER A 34 -5.49 -0.76 19.38
CA SER A 34 -5.70 -2.11 18.85
C SER A 34 -7.01 -2.26 18.06
N ALA A 35 -7.99 -1.37 18.30
CA ALA A 35 -9.21 -1.25 17.51
C ALA A 35 -8.98 -0.82 16.05
N MET A 36 -8.14 0.18 15.78
CA MET A 36 -7.85 0.62 14.41
C MET A 36 -7.14 -0.45 13.59
N LEU A 37 -6.19 -1.16 14.21
CA LEU A 37 -5.51 -2.30 13.56
C LEU A 37 -6.48 -3.43 13.22
N LYS A 38 -7.38 -3.78 14.15
CA LYS A 38 -8.43 -4.78 13.91
C LYS A 38 -9.36 -4.35 12.77
N PHE A 39 -9.71 -3.07 12.73
CA PHE A 39 -10.53 -2.53 11.65
C PHE A 39 -9.83 -2.65 10.29
N ILE A 40 -8.57 -2.22 10.19
CA ILE A 40 -7.78 -2.34 8.95
C ILE A 40 -7.66 -3.81 8.54
N ASP A 41 -7.37 -4.72 9.47
CA ASP A 41 -7.29 -6.16 9.18
C ASP A 41 -8.61 -6.69 8.61
N SER A 42 -9.74 -6.39 9.25
CA SER A 42 -11.07 -6.77 8.76
C SER A 42 -11.39 -6.19 7.37
N LEU A 43 -10.95 -4.96 7.08
CA LEU A 43 -11.10 -4.36 5.75
C LEU A 43 -10.25 -5.07 4.70
N LEU A 44 -8.99 -5.36 5.02
CA LEU A 44 -8.07 -6.04 4.11
C LEU A 44 -8.54 -7.48 3.80
N LEU A 45 -9.13 -8.16 4.78
CA LEU A 45 -9.73 -9.48 4.59
C LEU A 45 -10.87 -9.48 3.54
N LEU A 46 -11.59 -8.37 3.36
CA LEU A 46 -12.61 -8.26 2.31
C LEU A 46 -12.03 -8.34 0.89
N PHE A 47 -10.74 -8.07 0.71
CA PHE A 47 -10.07 -8.19 -0.58
C PHE A 47 -9.59 -9.60 -0.87
N ARG A 48 -9.67 -10.54 0.08
CA ARG A 48 -9.18 -11.91 -0.08
C ARG A 48 -9.73 -12.61 -1.32
N SER A 49 -11.01 -12.38 -1.63
CA SER A 49 -11.69 -12.98 -2.79
C SER A 49 -11.17 -12.48 -4.14
N CYS A 50 -10.49 -11.34 -4.19
CA CYS A 50 -9.90 -10.79 -5.43
C CYS A 50 -8.59 -11.49 -5.84
N PHE A 51 -8.10 -12.43 -5.04
CA PHE A 51 -6.81 -13.09 -5.26
C PHE A 51 -6.98 -14.59 -5.43
N HIS A 52 -6.54 -15.10 -6.58
CA HIS A 52 -6.47 -16.54 -6.86
C HIS A 52 -5.40 -17.22 -6.01
N ARG A 53 -4.26 -16.54 -5.80
CA ARG A 53 -3.13 -17.07 -5.01
C ARG A 53 -3.06 -16.39 -3.65
N PHE A 54 -2.97 -17.19 -2.59
CA PHE A 54 -2.84 -16.66 -1.23
C PHE A 54 -1.55 -15.87 -1.01
N ALA A 55 -0.45 -16.26 -1.66
CA ALA A 55 0.81 -15.52 -1.62
C ALA A 55 0.66 -14.09 -2.19
N ALA A 56 -0.10 -13.92 -3.27
CA ALA A 56 -0.36 -12.60 -3.85
C ALA A 56 -1.19 -11.74 -2.87
N PHE A 57 -2.20 -12.31 -2.23
CA PHE A 57 -2.96 -11.62 -1.18
C PHE A 57 -2.07 -11.16 -0.01
N LYS A 58 -1.13 -12.00 0.44
CA LYS A 58 -0.18 -11.60 1.49
C LYS A 58 0.68 -10.41 1.07
N TRP A 59 1.22 -10.44 -0.16
CA TRP A 59 1.98 -9.31 -0.70
C TRP A 59 1.13 -8.05 -0.85
N PHE A 60 -0.13 -8.19 -1.24
CA PHE A 60 -1.09 -7.07 -1.26
C PHE A 60 -1.23 -6.43 0.12
N VAL A 61 -1.45 -7.22 1.18
CA VAL A 61 -1.54 -6.72 2.56
C VAL A 61 -0.27 -5.98 2.98
N VAL A 62 0.91 -6.56 2.73
CA VAL A 62 2.20 -5.94 3.03
C VAL A 62 2.36 -4.61 2.28
N LEU A 63 1.98 -4.57 1.00
CA LEU A 63 2.07 -3.35 0.20
C LEU A 63 1.12 -2.26 0.69
N ILE A 64 -0.14 -2.59 1.05
CA ILE A 64 -1.07 -1.59 1.57
C ILE A 64 -0.57 -1.02 2.90
N ILE A 65 -0.15 -1.88 3.84
CA ILE A 65 0.41 -1.43 5.12
C ILE A 65 1.67 -0.59 4.89
N GLY A 66 2.54 -1.03 3.98
CA GLY A 66 3.73 -0.31 3.58
C GLY A 66 3.40 1.09 3.05
N LEU A 67 2.42 1.21 2.16
CA LEU A 67 1.97 2.49 1.60
C LEU A 67 1.31 3.39 2.65
N MET A 68 0.68 2.84 3.68
CA MET A 68 0.08 3.61 4.78
C MET A 68 1.12 4.20 5.74
N ILE A 69 2.23 3.49 5.95
CA ILE A 69 3.29 3.89 6.90
C ILE A 69 4.40 4.69 6.20
N ARG A 70 4.48 4.58 4.87
CA ARG A 70 5.59 5.09 4.08
C ARG A 70 5.93 6.55 4.39
N SER A 71 7.20 6.80 4.65
CA SER A 71 7.74 8.12 5.03
C SER A 71 8.20 8.97 3.84
N ASP A 72 8.49 8.36 2.69
CA ASP A 72 9.11 9.02 1.53
C ASP A 72 8.52 8.60 0.16
N CYS A 73 8.96 9.23 -0.93
CA CYS A 73 8.40 9.04 -2.27
C CYS A 73 9.22 8.06 -3.16
N LEU A 74 10.00 7.15 -2.59
CA LEU A 74 10.86 6.21 -3.33
C LEU A 74 10.17 4.88 -3.71
N GLY A 75 8.84 4.86 -3.77
CA GLY A 75 8.08 3.72 -4.29
C GLY A 75 8.14 2.48 -3.39
N ILE A 76 8.55 1.33 -3.96
CA ILE A 76 8.65 0.03 -3.28
C ILE A 76 9.87 -0.01 -2.35
N THR A 77 10.95 0.70 -2.72
CA THR A 77 12.17 0.78 -1.90
C THR A 77 11.86 1.32 -0.51
N SER A 78 10.98 2.31 -0.44
CA SER A 78 10.45 2.84 0.81
C SER A 78 9.74 1.80 1.65
N VAL A 79 8.87 0.98 1.05
CA VAL A 79 8.11 -0.06 1.76
C VAL A 79 9.06 -1.07 2.40
N ILE A 80 10.13 -1.48 1.70
CA ILE A 80 11.12 -2.41 2.23
C ILE A 80 11.85 -1.82 3.42
N ARG A 81 12.26 -0.56 3.33
CA ARG A 81 12.98 0.13 4.40
C ARG A 81 12.10 0.35 5.62
N ASP A 82 10.91 0.89 5.41
CA ASP A 82 10.01 1.33 6.48
C ASP A 82 9.41 0.13 7.24
N LEU A 83 9.24 -1.02 6.55
CA LEU A 83 8.85 -2.29 7.17
C LEU A 83 10.03 -3.17 7.56
N SER A 84 11.28 -2.73 7.35
CA SER A 84 12.51 -3.50 7.61
C SER A 84 12.50 -4.91 7.00
N LEU A 85 12.01 -5.03 5.76
CA LEU A 85 11.90 -6.30 5.04
C LEU A 85 13.25 -6.72 4.45
N ASN A 86 13.40 -8.02 4.18
CA ASN A 86 14.57 -8.52 3.47
C ASN A 86 14.65 -7.87 2.07
N PRO A 87 15.83 -7.37 1.64
CA PRO A 87 16.00 -6.78 0.31
C PRO A 87 15.55 -7.68 -0.86
N LYS A 88 15.64 -9.01 -0.72
CA LYS A 88 15.12 -9.99 -1.70
C LYS A 88 13.60 -9.90 -1.91
N GLY A 89 12.89 -9.29 -0.96
CA GLY A 89 11.46 -8.99 -1.07
C GLY A 89 11.13 -7.97 -2.17
N TYR A 90 12.10 -7.17 -2.61
CA TYR A 90 11.90 -6.20 -3.70
C TYR A 90 11.43 -6.86 -4.98
N GLU A 91 12.15 -7.88 -5.43
CA GLU A 91 11.80 -8.62 -6.65
C GLU A 91 10.41 -9.26 -6.52
N SER A 92 10.10 -9.83 -5.36
CA SER A 92 8.77 -10.41 -5.09
C SER A 92 7.65 -9.38 -5.19
N MET A 93 7.86 -8.15 -4.69
CA MET A 93 6.88 -7.07 -4.84
C MET A 93 6.75 -6.59 -6.28
N ILE A 94 7.86 -6.51 -7.03
CA ILE A 94 7.80 -6.20 -8.47
C ILE A 94 7.00 -7.28 -9.22
N HIS A 95 7.22 -8.56 -8.91
CA HIS A 95 6.47 -9.67 -9.50
C HIS A 95 4.99 -9.62 -9.12
N PHE A 96 4.64 -9.17 -7.91
CA PHE A 96 3.25 -8.97 -7.50
C PHE A 96 2.50 -8.04 -8.46
N PHE A 97 3.10 -6.91 -8.87
CA PHE A 97 2.46 -5.96 -9.79
C PHE A 97 2.26 -6.52 -11.21
N ARG A 98 3.00 -7.57 -11.58
CA ARG A 98 2.91 -8.24 -12.88
C ARG A 98 2.14 -9.56 -12.82
N SER A 99 1.60 -9.90 -11.64
CA SER A 99 0.98 -11.20 -11.42
C SER A 99 -0.42 -11.27 -12.01
N SER A 100 -0.75 -12.38 -12.68
CA SER A 100 -2.12 -12.71 -13.08
C SER A 100 -2.98 -13.25 -11.92
N ALA A 101 -2.43 -13.32 -10.70
CA ALA A 101 -3.15 -13.83 -9.53
C ALA A 101 -4.26 -12.88 -9.03
N TRP A 102 -4.33 -11.66 -9.57
CA TRP A 102 -5.34 -10.65 -9.28
C TRP A 102 -5.59 -9.80 -10.52
N SER A 103 -6.73 -9.11 -10.56
CA SER A 103 -7.03 -8.15 -11.62
C SER A 103 -7.36 -6.78 -11.03
N LEU A 104 -6.94 -5.71 -11.72
CA LEU A 104 -7.24 -4.34 -11.29
C LEU A 104 -8.75 -4.06 -11.33
N GLY A 105 -9.46 -4.66 -12.30
CA GLY A 105 -10.91 -4.53 -12.43
C GLY A 105 -11.65 -5.06 -11.19
N GLU A 106 -11.36 -6.30 -10.78
CA GLU A 106 -11.98 -6.90 -9.59
C GLU A 106 -11.59 -6.16 -8.32
N LEU A 107 -10.31 -5.78 -8.18
CA LEU A 107 -9.83 -5.04 -7.01
C LEU A 107 -10.55 -3.69 -6.89
N ARG A 108 -10.73 -2.97 -8.00
CA ARG A 108 -11.45 -1.68 -8.05
C ARG A 108 -12.93 -1.85 -7.70
N GLN A 109 -13.59 -2.89 -8.23
CA GLN A 109 -14.99 -3.17 -7.90
C GLN A 109 -15.14 -3.51 -6.41
N GLN A 110 -14.24 -4.31 -5.87
CA GLN A 110 -14.26 -4.64 -4.45
C GLN A 110 -13.99 -3.42 -3.58
N TRP A 111 -13.03 -2.57 -3.98
CA TRP A 111 -12.78 -1.29 -3.32
C TRP A 111 -14.03 -0.42 -3.29
N LEU A 112 -14.74 -0.29 -4.42
CA LEU A 112 -15.99 0.47 -4.47
C LEU A 112 -17.04 -0.08 -3.50
N ARG A 113 -17.22 -1.41 -3.44
CA ARG A 113 -18.14 -2.04 -2.47
C ARG A 113 -17.75 -1.76 -1.02
N VAL A 114 -16.45 -1.81 -0.72
CA VAL A 114 -15.93 -1.50 0.62
C VAL A 114 -16.19 -0.03 0.97
N VAL A 115 -15.90 0.90 0.06
CA VAL A 115 -16.18 2.34 0.26
C VAL A 115 -17.66 2.58 0.49
N LEU A 116 -18.54 2.00 -0.33
CA LEU A 116 -19.99 2.14 -0.19
C LEU A 116 -20.53 1.62 1.14
N LYS A 117 -19.85 0.65 1.75
CA LYS A 117 -20.25 0.03 3.02
C LYS A 117 -19.68 0.74 4.25
N PHE A 118 -18.44 1.19 4.21
CA PHE A 118 -17.71 1.65 5.40
C PHE A 118 -17.39 3.14 5.41
N ALA A 119 -17.38 3.81 4.25
CA ALA A 119 -17.08 5.24 4.22
C ALA A 119 -18.30 6.07 4.67
N PRO A 120 -18.09 7.21 5.35
CA PRO A 120 -19.15 8.12 5.76
C PRO A 120 -19.67 8.93 4.55
N LEU A 121 -20.36 8.27 3.62
CA LEU A 121 -20.85 8.87 2.38
C LEU A 121 -22.06 9.77 2.63
N LYS A 122 -22.06 10.97 2.04
CA LYS A 122 -23.22 11.87 2.03
C LYS A 122 -24.21 11.41 0.96
N ARG A 123 -25.50 11.46 1.32
CA ARG A 123 -26.59 11.07 0.43
C ARG A 123 -27.62 12.19 0.33
N GLU A 124 -28.15 12.38 -0.85
CA GLU A 124 -29.24 13.33 -1.15
C GLU A 124 -30.22 12.65 -2.09
N ALA A 125 -31.51 12.70 -1.76
CA ALA A 125 -32.58 11.98 -2.47
C ALA A 125 -32.28 10.48 -2.72
N GLY A 126 -31.58 9.82 -1.81
CA GLY A 126 -31.20 8.41 -1.92
C GLY A 126 -29.93 8.13 -2.76
N ALA A 127 -29.42 9.11 -3.50
CA ALA A 127 -28.19 9.00 -4.28
C ALA A 127 -26.95 9.35 -3.43
N VAL A 128 -25.80 8.73 -3.74
CA VAL A 128 -24.51 9.07 -3.12
C VAL A 128 -23.92 10.28 -3.83
N ILE A 129 -23.58 11.32 -3.06
CA ILE A 129 -22.89 12.51 -3.60
C ILE A 129 -21.40 12.19 -3.70
N LEU A 130 -20.85 12.29 -4.91
CA LEU A 130 -19.42 12.11 -5.17
C LEU A 130 -18.81 13.47 -5.49
N ILE A 131 -17.84 13.89 -4.69
CA ILE A 131 -17.04 15.09 -4.96
C ILE A 131 -15.82 14.63 -5.73
N GLY A 132 -15.73 15.03 -7.00
CA GLY A 132 -14.57 14.79 -7.84
C GLY A 132 -13.77 16.07 -8.01
N ASP A 133 -12.48 16.01 -7.72
CA ASP A 133 -11.53 17.04 -8.14
C ASP A 133 -10.61 16.48 -9.25
N GLY A 134 -10.39 17.30 -10.26
CA GLY A 134 -9.59 16.95 -11.43
C GLY A 134 -8.11 17.24 -11.19
N VAL A 135 -7.42 16.41 -10.41
CA VAL A 135 -5.97 16.58 -10.21
C VAL A 135 -5.20 16.00 -11.39
N LYS A 136 -4.54 16.87 -12.18
CA LYS A 136 -3.54 16.44 -13.16
C LYS A 136 -2.23 16.15 -12.46
N GLN A 137 -1.88 14.88 -12.32
CA GLN A 137 -0.50 14.53 -12.01
C GLN A 137 0.34 14.63 -13.28
N ALA A 138 1.31 15.55 -13.28
CA ALA A 138 2.40 15.54 -14.23
C ALA A 138 3.15 14.21 -14.08
N LYS A 139 3.35 13.51 -15.19
CA LYS A 139 4.04 12.23 -15.24
C LYS A 139 4.98 12.26 -16.43
N GLU A 140 6.24 11.99 -16.17
CA GLU A 140 7.28 11.88 -17.17
C GLU A 140 7.84 10.45 -17.10
N ALA A 141 7.76 9.73 -18.21
CA ALA A 141 8.45 8.46 -18.38
C ALA A 141 8.72 8.22 -19.86
N ARG A 142 9.83 7.54 -20.15
CA ARG A 142 10.28 7.24 -21.53
C ARG A 142 9.22 6.51 -22.37
N TYR A 143 8.38 5.70 -21.72
CA TYR A 143 7.23 5.02 -22.34
C TYR A 143 6.06 5.03 -21.36
N MET A 144 5.07 5.89 -21.59
CA MET A 144 3.91 6.00 -20.72
C MET A 144 2.60 6.02 -21.52
N PRO A 145 1.84 4.91 -21.57
CA PRO A 145 0.56 4.88 -22.25
C PRO A 145 -0.46 5.76 -21.50
N GLY A 146 -1.25 6.54 -22.25
CA GLY A 146 -2.30 7.39 -21.70
C GLY A 146 -1.84 8.71 -21.07
N VAL A 147 -0.58 9.11 -21.27
CA VAL A 147 -0.11 10.46 -20.91
C VAL A 147 -0.38 11.41 -22.06
N LYS A 148 -1.21 12.42 -21.80
CA LYS A 148 -1.35 13.56 -22.71
C LYS A 148 -0.14 14.46 -22.49
N LYS A 149 0.68 14.70 -23.53
CA LYS A 149 1.69 15.75 -23.49
C LYS A 149 0.99 17.06 -23.13
N LEU A 150 1.39 17.66 -22.02
CA LEU A 150 1.10 19.07 -21.79
C LEU A 150 1.95 19.83 -22.79
N PHE A 151 1.30 20.44 -23.78
CA PHE A 151 1.97 21.39 -24.65
C PHE A 151 2.39 22.57 -23.76
N GLN A 152 3.70 22.75 -23.61
CA GLN A 152 4.30 23.84 -22.86
C GLN A 152 5.08 24.66 -23.89
N GLU A 153 4.67 25.92 -24.09
CA GLU A 153 5.21 26.81 -25.13
C GLU A 153 6.68 27.24 -24.91
N SER A 154 7.38 26.66 -23.93
CA SER A 154 8.71 27.10 -23.51
C SER A 154 9.76 25.97 -23.49
N GLU A 155 9.60 24.92 -24.29
CA GLU A 155 10.77 24.09 -24.64
C GLU A 155 11.59 24.87 -25.69
N ASP A 156 12.62 25.57 -25.21
CA ASP A 156 13.61 26.22 -26.08
C ASP A 156 14.23 25.17 -27.01
N VAL A 157 14.25 25.50 -28.30
CA VAL A 157 14.79 24.71 -29.42
C VAL A 157 16.31 24.56 -29.32
#